data_AF-A0A7V5SR56-F1
#
_entry.id   AF-A0A7V5SR56-F1
#
_cell.length_a   1.000
_cell.length_b   1.000
_cell.length_c   1.000
_cell.angle_alpha   90.00
_cell.angle_beta   90.00
_cell.angle_gamma   90.00
#
_symmetry.space_group_name_H-M   'P 1'
#
loop_
_entity.id
_entity.type
_entity.pdbx_description
1 polymer ?
#
loop_
_entity_poly.entity_id
_entity_poly.type
_entity_poly.pdbx_seq_one_letter_code
_entity_poly.pdbx_strand_id
1 'polypeptide(L)'
;MHIPDGYLGPQTYIPLYGAFIGVAAISVKKVENKLNKKVVPFLGMAAAFSFLIMMFNVPIPGGTTGHAVGAAIISLIFGPWATFISVSIALII
;
A
#
# COMPACT_ATOMS: atom_id res chain seq x y z
N MET A 1 -2.56 8.76 2.61
CA MET A 1 -3.38 9.82 1.99
C MET A 1 -3.67 9.39 0.57
N HIS A 2 -4.91 9.51 0.14
CA HIS A 2 -5.32 9.21 -1.23
C HIS A 2 -5.34 10.49 -2.06
N ILE A 3 -4.93 10.39 -3.32
CA ILE A 3 -5.01 11.49 -4.29
C ILE A 3 -6.16 11.15 -5.25
N PRO A 4 -7.22 11.97 -5.34
CA PRO A 4 -8.34 11.68 -6.23
C PRO A 4 -7.93 11.72 -7.71
N ASP A 5 -8.67 10.99 -8.55
CA ASP A 5 -8.46 11.02 -9.99
C ASP A 5 -8.60 12.43 -10.57
N GLY A 6 -7.76 12.74 -11.56
CA GLY A 6 -7.72 14.07 -12.19
C GLY A 6 -6.89 15.12 -11.45
N TYR A 7 -6.40 14.86 -10.23
CA TYR A 7 -5.52 15.78 -9.51
C TYR A 7 -4.08 15.80 -10.04
N LEU A 8 -3.62 14.71 -10.64
CA LEU A 8 -2.25 14.58 -11.16
C LEU A 8 -2.24 14.60 -12.69
N GLY A 9 -1.36 15.43 -13.26
CA GLY A 9 -1.12 15.42 -14.69
C GLY A 9 -0.36 14.17 -15.15
N PRO A 10 -0.42 13.81 -16.46
CA PRO A 10 0.32 12.67 -17.03
C PRO A 10 1.81 12.70 -16.75
N GLN A 11 2.40 13.89 -16.71
CA GLN A 11 3.81 14.10 -16.41
C GLN A 11 4.19 13.65 -14.99
N THR A 12 3.22 13.55 -14.07
CA THR A 12 3.44 13.14 -12.67
C THR A 12 3.05 11.69 -12.43
N TYR A 13 1.85 11.26 -12.87
CA TYR A 13 1.40 9.89 -12.56
C TYR A 13 2.15 8.82 -13.37
N ILE A 14 2.59 9.10 -14.60
CA ILE A 14 3.30 8.11 -15.43
C ILE A 14 4.65 7.71 -14.80
N PRO A 15 5.54 8.66 -14.40
CA PRO A 15 6.76 8.30 -13.69
C PRO A 15 6.51 7.58 -12.36
N LEU A 16 5.47 7.98 -11.61
CA LEU A 16 5.12 7.33 -10.34
C LEU A 16 4.69 5.88 -10.54
N TYR A 17 3.91 5.57 -11.59
CA TYR A 17 3.61 4.18 -11.94
C TYR A 17 4.87 3.40 -12.33
N GLY A 18 5.80 4.02 -13.07
CA GLY A 18 7.09 3.40 -13.38
C GLY A 18 7.88 3.05 -12.12
N ALA A 19 7.98 3.98 -11.17
CA ALA A 19 8.63 3.75 -9.88
C ALA A 19 7.91 2.66 -9.07
N PHE A 20 6.57 2.70 -9.03
CA PHE A 20 5.76 1.70 -8.35
C PHE A 20 6.02 0.29 -8.89
N ILE A 21 6.00 0.11 -10.22
CA ILE A 21 6.27 -1.19 -10.85
C ILE A 21 7.67 -1.70 -10.49
N GLY A 22 8.67 -0.81 -10.50
CA GLY A 22 10.04 -1.16 -10.09
C GLY A 22 10.12 -1.67 -8.65
N VAL A 23 9.52 -0.94 -7.70
CA VAL A 23 9.49 -1.34 -6.28
C VAL A 23 8.66 -2.59 -6.08
N ALA A 24 7.54 -2.74 -6.79
CA ALA A 24 6.68 -3.92 -6.73
C ALA A 24 7.43 -5.18 -7.18
N ALA A 25 8.15 -5.13 -8.30
CA ALA A 25 8.94 -6.25 -8.78
C ALA A 25 10.01 -6.70 -7.76
N ILE A 26 10.71 -5.73 -7.14
CA ILE A 26 11.70 -6.02 -6.09
C ILE A 26 11.02 -6.63 -4.85
N SER A 27 9.88 -6.07 -4.45
CA SER A 27 9.13 -6.51 -3.27
C SER A 27 8.65 -7.94 -3.44
N VAL A 28 8.05 -8.27 -4.59
CA VAL A 28 7.60 -9.62 -4.93
C VAL A 28 8.76 -10.62 -4.84
N LYS A 29 9.90 -10.32 -5.47
CA LYS A 29 11.08 -11.20 -5.42
C LYS A 29 11.61 -11.38 -4.00
N LYS A 30 11.66 -10.31 -3.20
CA LYS A 30 12.13 -10.37 -1.80
C LYS A 30 11.19 -11.18 -0.91
N VAL A 31 9.89 -11.03 -1.12
CA VAL A 31 8.86 -11.72 -0.36
C VAL A 31 8.84 -13.19 -0.75
N GLU A 32 8.83 -13.54 -2.05
CA GLU A 32 8.83 -14.92 -2.55
C GLU A 32 9.98 -15.75 -1.97
N ASN A 33 11.20 -15.20 -1.94
CA ASN A 33 12.37 -15.87 -1.36
C ASN A 33 12.27 -16.14 0.15
N LYS A 34 11.37 -15.44 0.86
CA LYS A 34 11.15 -15.56 2.30
C LYS A 34 9.76 -16.12 2.65
N LEU A 35 8.93 -16.39 1.65
CA LEU A 35 7.52 -16.67 1.86
C LEU A 35 7.31 -18.13 2.26
N ASN A 36 6.96 -18.35 3.53
CA ASN A 36 6.36 -19.61 3.93
C ASN A 36 4.86 -19.56 3.56
N LYS A 37 4.33 -20.59 2.89
CA LYS A 37 2.91 -20.65 2.48
C LYS A 37 1.93 -20.40 3.64
N LYS A 38 2.34 -20.71 4.88
CA LYS A 38 1.56 -20.44 6.10
C LYS A 38 1.38 -18.95 6.41
N VAL A 39 2.23 -18.07 5.88
CA VAL A 39 2.20 -16.61 6.14
C VAL A 39 1.25 -15.88 5.19
N VAL A 40 0.86 -16.50 4.07
CA VAL A 40 -0.01 -15.90 3.05
C VAL A 40 -1.36 -15.39 3.61
N PRO A 41 -2.10 -16.16 4.45
CA PRO A 41 -3.34 -15.66 5.04
C PRO A 41 -3.13 -14.42 5.92
N PHE A 42 -1.99 -14.32 6.60
CA PHE A 42 -1.66 -13.17 7.44
C PHE A 42 -1.38 -11.91 6.63
N LEU A 43 -0.79 -12.04 5.43
CA LEU A 43 -0.63 -10.90 4.51
C LEU A 43 -1.97 -10.39 3.98
N GLY A 44 -2.92 -11.31 3.73
CA GLY A 44 -4.29 -10.95 3.38
C GLY A 44 -4.99 -10.21 4.51
N MET A 45 -4.86 -10.68 5.75
CA MET A 45 -5.37 -9.97 6.92
C MET A 45 -4.72 -8.59 7.11
N ALA A 46 -3.41 -8.46 6.86
CA ALA A 46 -2.72 -7.17 6.92
C ALA A 46 -3.24 -6.19 5.87
N ALA A 47 -3.54 -6.66 4.65
CA ALA A 47 -4.16 -5.84 3.61
C ALA A 47 -5.58 -5.41 4.02
N ALA A 48 -6.41 -6.34 4.50
CA ALA A 48 -7.76 -6.03 4.98
C ALA A 48 -7.76 -5.04 6.15
N PHE A 49 -6.82 -5.18 7.09
CA PHE A 49 -6.62 -4.25 8.19
C PHE A 49 -6.25 -2.84 7.70
N SER A 50 -5.31 -2.75 6.74
CA SER A 50 -4.92 -1.47 6.16
C SER A 50 -6.10 -0.80 5.44
N PHE A 51 -6.83 -1.57 4.62
CA PHE A 51 -8.04 -1.10 3.93
C PHE A 51 -9.06 -0.55 4.91
N LEU A 52 -9.42 -1.32 5.94
CA LEU A 52 -10.44 -0.94 6.92
C LEU A 52 -10.05 0.32 7.69
N ILE A 53 -8.79 0.44 8.12
CA ILE A 53 -8.32 1.64 8.82
C ILE A 53 -8.36 2.88 7.92
N MET A 54 -8.02 2.73 6.64
CA MET A 54 -8.06 3.85 5.69
C MET A 54 -9.47 4.37 5.40
N MET A 55 -10.52 3.56 5.63
CA MET A 55 -11.91 4.00 5.49
C MET A 55 -12.30 5.06 6.53
N PHE A 56 -11.67 5.07 7.70
CA PHE A 56 -11.87 6.11 8.72
C PHE A 56 -11.04 7.34 8.37
N ASN A 57 -11.60 8.20 7.52
CA ASN A 57 -10.92 9.37 7.00
C ASN A 57 -11.66 10.68 7.29
N VAL A 58 -10.89 11.76 7.44
CA VAL A 58 -11.38 13.11 7.72
C VAL A 58 -10.97 14.03 6.56
N PRO A 59 -11.89 14.82 5.99
CA PRO A 59 -11.54 15.74 4.90
C PRO A 59 -10.57 16.82 5.39
N ILE A 60 -9.51 17.06 4.62
CA ILE A 60 -8.56 18.13 4.86
C ILE A 60 -8.82 19.25 3.84
N PRO A 61 -9.00 20.51 4.30
CA PRO A 61 -9.08 21.66 3.40
C PRO A 61 -7.88 21.69 2.44
N GLY A 62 -8.15 21.77 1.14
CA GLY A 62 -7.10 21.65 0.11
C GLY A 62 -7.15 20.38 -0.74
N GLY A 63 -8.17 19.52 -0.55
CA GLY A 63 -8.61 18.57 -1.59
C GLY A 63 -8.35 17.08 -1.33
N THR A 64 -7.77 16.70 -0.18
CA THR A 64 -7.54 15.27 0.16
C THR A 64 -8.09 14.93 1.55
N THR A 65 -7.83 13.71 2.03
CA THR A 65 -8.34 13.21 3.32
C THR A 65 -7.22 12.72 4.22
N GLY A 66 -7.31 13.05 5.51
CA GLY A 66 -6.44 12.60 6.59
C GLY A 66 -6.94 11.30 7.21
N HIS A 67 -6.08 10.30 7.30
CA HIS A 67 -6.39 9.02 7.90
C HIS A 67 -5.12 8.24 8.28
N ALA A 68 -5.27 7.26 9.17
CA ALA A 68 -4.23 6.28 9.41
C ALA A 68 -4.12 5.29 8.23
N VAL A 69 -2.95 4.66 8.06
CA VAL A 69 -2.69 3.68 6.99
C VAL A 69 -2.40 2.29 7.55
N GLY A 70 -1.88 2.20 8.78
CA GLY A 70 -1.43 0.94 9.39
C GLY A 70 -0.07 0.43 8.88
N ALA A 71 0.54 1.08 7.88
CA ALA A 71 1.79 0.63 7.25
C ALA A 71 2.96 0.43 8.24
N ALA A 72 3.13 1.33 9.22
CA ALA A 72 4.21 1.21 10.20
C ALA A 72 4.09 -0.07 11.05
N ILE A 73 2.88 -0.37 11.53
CA ILE A 73 2.60 -1.56 12.35
C ILE A 73 2.76 -2.83 11.51
N ILE A 74 2.23 -2.85 10.29
CA ILE A 74 2.40 -3.98 9.36
C ILE A 74 3.88 -4.20 9.07
N SER A 75 4.67 -3.13 8.90
CA SER A 75 6.10 -3.23 8.62
C SER A 75 6.93 -3.72 9.80
N LEU A 76 6.52 -3.44 11.03
CA LEU A 76 7.16 -4.01 12.21
C LEU A 76 6.95 -5.53 12.30
N ILE A 77 5.79 -6.03 11.85
CA ILE A 77 5.43 -7.44 11.97
C ILE A 77 5.94 -8.27 10.79
N PHE A 78 5.73 -7.81 9.55
CA PHE A 78 6.00 -8.59 8.33
C PHE A 78 7.21 -8.07 7.54
N GLY A 79 7.79 -6.94 7.97
CA GLY A 79 8.87 -6.27 7.24
C GLY A 79 8.35 -5.36 6.11
N PRO A 80 9.25 -4.53 5.56
CA PRO A 80 8.88 -3.48 4.62
C PRO A 80 8.37 -4.01 3.27
N TRP A 81 8.97 -5.10 2.77
CA TRP A 81 8.61 -5.67 1.46
C TRP A 81 7.21 -6.28 1.44
N ALA A 82 6.85 -7.00 2.50
CA ALA A 82 5.51 -7.56 2.66
C ALA A 82 4.46 -6.46 2.86
N THR A 83 4.81 -5.43 3.65
CA THR A 83 3.95 -4.27 3.88
C THR A 83 3.64 -3.54 2.60
N PHE A 84 4.65 -3.32 1.75
CA PHE A 84 4.47 -2.70 0.44
C PHE A 84 3.39 -3.45 -0.37
N ILE A 85 3.48 -4.78 -0.45
CA ILE A 85 2.49 -5.59 -1.17
C ILE A 85 1.10 -5.48 -0.54
N SER A 86 0.98 -5.68 0.77
CA SER A 86 -0.32 -5.63 1.46
C SER A 86 -1.02 -4.27 1.34
N VAL A 87 -0.28 -3.17 1.52
CA VAL A 87 -0.84 -1.82 1.39
C VAL A 87 -1.17 -1.51 -0.08
N SER A 88 -0.34 -1.95 -1.03
CA SER A 88 -0.63 -1.77 -2.46
C SER A 88 -1.92 -2.47 -2.86
N ILE A 89 -2.15 -3.70 -2.40
CA ILE A 89 -3.40 -4.43 -2.64
C ILE A 89 -4.58 -3.66 -2.04
N ALA A 90 -4.43 -3.13 -0.81
CA ALA A 90 -5.48 -2.34 -0.17
C ALA A 90 -5.80 -1.03 -0.92
N LEU A 91 -4.85 -0.46 -1.66
CA LEU A 91 -5.07 0.74 -2.49
C LEU A 91 -5.67 0.43 -3.86
N ILE A 92 -5.49 -0.80 -4.36
CA ILE A 92 -6.02 -1.23 -5.67
C ILE A 92 -7.50 -1.64 -5.57
N ILE A 93 -7.92 -2.15 -4.41
CA ILE A 93 -9.31 -2.53 -4.10
C ILE A 93 -10.12 -1.27 -3.78
#